data_AF-A0A2V9V0H4-F1
#
_entry.id   AF-A0A2V9V0H4-F1
#
_cell.length_a   1.000
_cell.length_b   1.000
_cell.length_c   1.000
_cell.angle_alpha   90.00
_cell.angle_beta   90.00
_cell.angle_gamma   90.00
#
_symmetry.space_group_name_H-M   'P 1'
#
loop_
_entity.id
_entity.type
_entity.pdbx_description
1 polymer ?
#
loop_
_entity_poly.entity_id
_entity_poly.type
_entity_poly.pdbx_seq_one_letter_code
_entity_poly.pdbx_strand_id
1 'polypeptide(L)' 'MHTADVAIIGGGIVGSSIAYHLVAAGCKNVVVIER' A
#
# COMPACT_ATOMS: atom_id res chain seq x y z
N MET A 1 -8.01 -12.91 -12.51
CA MET A 1 -7.13 -12.83 -11.32
C MET A 1 -6.79 -11.36 -11.11
N HIS A 2 -6.93 -10.84 -9.89
CA HIS A 2 -6.45 -9.50 -9.55
C HIS A 2 -5.11 -9.62 -8.82
N THR A 3 -4.14 -8.83 -9.25
CA THR A 3 -2.78 -8.77 -8.69
C THR A 3 -2.53 -7.38 -8.12
N ALA A 4 -1.82 -7.29 -7.00
CA ALA A 4 -1.29 -6.03 -6.51
C ALA A 4 0.11 -5.81 -7.09
N ASP A 5 0.45 -4.56 -7.40
CA ASP A 5 1.81 -4.19 -7.77
C ASP A 5 2.68 -4.04 -6.52
N VAL A 6 2.08 -3.65 -5.39
CA VAL A 6 2.73 -3.52 -4.09
C VAL A 6 1.83 -4.08 -2.99
N ALA A 7 2.39 -4.93 -2.12
CA ALA A 7 1.76 -5.37 -0.89
C ALA A 7 2.52 -4.84 0.33
N ILE A 8 1.83 -4.09 1.19
CA ILE A 8 2.36 -3.53 2.44
C ILE A 8 1.81 -4.34 3.59
N ILE A 9 2.69 -4.89 4.43
CA ILE A 9 2.31 -5.65 5.62
C ILE A 9 2.48 -4.76 6.85
N GLY A 10 1.36 -4.44 7.49
CA GLY A 10 1.25 -3.55 8.66
C GLY A 10 0.68 -2.17 8.31
N GLY A 11 -0.56 -1.89 8.76
CA GLY A 11 -1.27 -0.62 8.53
C GLY A 11 -0.94 0.52 9.49
N GLY A 12 0.08 0.38 10.34
CA GLY A 12 0.52 1.43 11.27
C GLY A 12 1.00 2.71 10.57
N ILE A 13 1.47 3.68 11.35
CA ILE A 13 1.86 5.02 10.84
C ILE A 13 2.82 4.95 9.64
N VAL A 14 3.77 4.01 9.67
CA VAL A 14 4.74 3.80 8.60
C VAL A 14 4.08 3.21 7.36
N GLY A 15 3.32 2.12 7.49
CA GLY A 15 2.68 1.47 6.35
C GLY A 15 1.64 2.35 5.67
N SER A 16 0.86 3.09 6.45
CA SER A 16 -0.09 4.08 5.94
C SER A 16 0.61 5.23 5.22
N SER A 17 1.73 5.74 5.76
CA SER A 17 2.54 6.78 5.10
C SER A 17 3.10 6.29 3.76
N ILE A 18 3.61 5.05 3.71
CA ILE A 18 4.10 4.44 2.47
C ILE A 18 2.98 4.31 1.44
N ALA A 19 1.81 3.79 1.84
CA ALA A 19 0.66 3.64 0.96
C ALA A 19 0.23 5.00 0.37
N TYR A 20 0.15 6.03 1.21
CA TYR A 20 -0.21 7.39 0.79
C TYR A 20 0.76 7.94 -0.26
N HIS A 21 2.07 7.88 0.02
CA HIS A 21 3.08 8.42 -0.89
C HIS A 21 3.18 7.63 -2.19
N LEU A 22 2.99 6.31 -2.15
CA LEU A 22 2.94 5.48 -3.37
C LEU A 22 1.77 5.86 -4.26
N VAL A 23 0.57 6.03 -3.68
CA VAL A 23 -0.61 6.46 -4.44
C VAL A 23 -0.44 7.88 -4.98
N ALA A 24 0.11 8.80 -4.18
CA ALA A 24 0.40 10.17 -4.61
C ALA A 24 1.43 10.22 -5.75
N ALA A 25 2.39 9.29 -5.77
CA ALA A 25 3.36 9.13 -6.86
C ALA A 25 2.79 8.41 -8.10
N GLY A 26 1.51 8.00 -8.08
CA GLY A 26 0.83 7.37 -9.20
C GLY A 26 0.79 5.83 -9.17
N CYS A 27 1.32 5.19 -8.14
CA CYS A 27 1.19 3.74 -7.94
C CYS A 27 -0.18 3.42 -7.33
N LYS A 28 -1.13 2.94 -8.16
CA LYS A 28 -2.53 2.80 -7.76
C LYS A 28 -2.91 1.42 -7.23
N ASN A 29 -2.21 0.35 -7.64
CA ASN A 29 -2.51 -1.02 -7.20
C ASN A 29 -1.68 -1.39 -5.97
N VAL A 30 -1.94 -0.68 -4.87
CA VAL A 30 -1.30 -0.95 -3.58
C VAL A 30 -2.32 -1.60 -2.65
N VAL A 31 -1.95 -2.71 -2.03
CA VAL A 31 -2.75 -3.35 -0.97
C VAL A 31 -2.02 -3.23 0.36
N VAL A 32 -2.75 -2.85 1.41
CA VAL A 32 -2.26 -2.86 2.79
C VAL A 32 -2.94 -4.02 3.52
N ILE A 33 -2.16 -4.86 4.18
CA ILE A 33 -2.62 -6.01 4.96
C ILE A 33 -2.24 -5.78 6.41
N GLU A 34 -3.21 -5.90 7.31
CA GLU A 34 -3.05 -5.72 8.75
C GLU A 34 -3.85 -6.83 9.49
N ARG A 35 -3.67 -7.01 10.81
CA ARG A 35 -4.25 -8.14 11.58
C ARG A 35 -5.63 -7.78 12.15
#